data_AF-A0A8T3P7M0-F1
#
_entry.id   AF-A0A8T3P7M0-F1
#
_cell.length_a   1.000
_cell.length_b   1.000
_cell.length_c   1.000
_cell.angle_alpha   90.00
_cell.angle_beta   90.00
_cell.angle_gamma   90.00
#
_symmetry.space_group_name_H-M   'P 1'
#
loop_
_entity.id
_entity.type
_entity.pdbx_description
1 polymer ?
#
loop_
_entity_poly.entity_id
_entity_poly.type
_entity_poly.pdbx_seq_one_letter_code
_entity_poly.pdbx_strand_id
1 'polypeptide(L)' 'GEPGRRGAQRLVRASGEVVQLAPIDGAEVGEGDRLILETPGGGAWGAPTE' A
#
# COMPACT_ATOMS: atom_id res chain seq x y z
N GLY A 1 -5.31 22.77 2.14
CA GLY A 1 -4.86 21.62 2.92
C GLY A 1 -5.07 20.45 2.01
N GLU A 2 -3.98 19.83 1.60
CA GLU A 2 -4.00 18.82 0.54
C GLU A 2 -4.34 17.43 1.07
N PRO A 3 -4.97 16.57 0.25
CA PRO A 3 -5.31 15.21 0.66
C PRO A 3 -4.06 14.37 0.94
N GLY A 4 -4.20 13.41 1.85
CA GLY A 4 -3.17 12.42 2.13
C GLY A 4 -2.94 11.46 0.95
N ARG A 5 -1.75 10.87 0.89
CA ARG A 5 -1.46 9.84 -0.12
C ARG A 5 -2.24 8.57 0.18
N ARG A 6 -2.73 7.91 -0.87
CA ARG A 6 -3.36 6.59 -0.77
C ARG A 6 -2.32 5.56 -0.33
N GLY A 7 -2.77 4.57 0.45
CA GLY A 7 -2.00 3.37 0.71
C GLY A 7 -1.99 2.42 -0.49
N ALA A 8 -1.18 1.37 -0.42
CA ALA A 8 -1.08 0.33 -1.42
C ALA A 8 -0.62 -0.99 -0.78
N GLN A 9 -0.93 -2.11 -1.43
CA GLN A 9 -0.52 -3.43 -0.96
C GLN A 9 -0.02 -4.30 -2.10
N ARG A 10 1.06 -5.02 -1.84
CA ARG A 10 1.61 -6.01 -2.76
C ARG A 10 2.23 -7.18 -2.01
N LEU A 11 2.21 -8.33 -2.65
CA LEU A 11 2.91 -9.53 -2.20
C LEU A 11 4.15 -9.72 -3.06
N VAL A 12 5.32 -9.78 -2.43
CA VAL A 12 6.56 -10.19 -3.09
C VAL A 12 6.74 -11.67 -2.83
N ARG A 13 6.66 -12.48 -3.88
CA ARG A 13 6.86 -13.92 -3.81
C ARG A 13 8.32 -14.24 -3.49
N ALA A 14 8.58 -15.40 -2.90
CA ALA A 14 9.94 -15.89 -2.66
C ALA A 14 10.79 -15.94 -3.95
N SER A 15 10.16 -16.13 -5.11
CA SER A 15 10.80 -16.06 -6.44
C SER A 15 11.25 -14.66 -6.87
N GLY A 16 10.80 -13.62 -6.18
CA GLY A 16 10.98 -12.21 -6.53
C GLY A 16 9.85 -11.62 -7.37
N GLU A 17 8.86 -12.42 -7.78
CA GLU A 17 7.66 -11.90 -8.47
C GLU A 17 6.87 -10.94 -7.56
N VAL A 18 6.31 -9.89 -8.13
CA VAL A 18 5.48 -8.91 -7.41
C VAL A 18 4.04 -9.00 -7.88
N VAL A 19 3.14 -9.32 -6.95
CA VAL A 19 1.70 -9.34 -7.17
C VAL A 19 1.08 -8.13 -6.50
N GLN A 20 0.48 -7.23 -7.29
CA GLN A 20 -0.31 -6.12 -6.74
C GLN A 20 -1.64 -6.65 -6.21
N LEU A 21 -2.01 -6.22 -5.00
CA LEU A 21 -3.27 -6.61 -4.38
C LEU A 21 -4.26 -5.43 -4.47
N ALA A 22 -5.55 -5.75 -4.57
CA ALA A 22 -6.60 -4.75 -4.51
C ALA A 22 -6.67 -4.10 -3.11
N PRO A 23 -7.37 -2.95 -2.94
CA PRO A 23 -7.50 -2.29 -1.62
C PRO A 23 -8.13 -3.18 -0.54
N ILE A 24 -8.99 -4.12 -0.94
CA ILE A 24 -9.53 -5.19 -0.11
C ILE A 24 -9.34 -6.46 -0.92
N ASP A 25 -8.54 -7.38 -0.42
CA ASP A 25 -8.14 -8.57 -1.18
C ASP A 25 -7.68 -9.70 -0.26
N GLY A 26 -7.61 -10.91 -0.80
CA GLY A 26 -7.08 -12.10 -0.14
C GLY A 26 -6.06 -12.82 -1.01
N ALA A 27 -4.95 -13.27 -0.39
CA ALA A 27 -3.93 -14.06 -1.08
C ALA A 27 -3.34 -15.11 -0.12
N GLU A 28 -3.12 -16.32 -0.64
CA GLU A 28 -2.33 -17.33 0.06
C GLU A 28 -0.84 -16.96 0.01
N VAL A 29 -0.17 -17.14 1.15
CA VAL A 29 1.25 -16.82 1.33
C VAL A 29 2.03 -18.07 1.71
N GLY A 30 3.22 -18.20 1.15
CA GLY A 30 4.16 -19.29 1.46
C GLY A 30 5.37 -18.82 2.26
N GLU A 31 6.23 -19.76 2.64
CA GLU A 31 7.54 -19.45 3.23
C GLU A 31 8.38 -18.59 2.27
N GLY A 32 9.00 -17.54 2.81
CA GLY A 32 9.83 -16.61 2.03
C GLY A 32 9.07 -15.51 1.30
N ASP A 33 7.74 -15.61 1.18
CA ASP A 33 6.89 -14.52 0.68
C ASP A 33 6.91 -13.33 1.66
N ARG A 34 6.69 -12.12 1.12
CA ARG A 34 6.65 -10.88 1.89
C ARG A 34 5.45 -10.03 1.51
N LEU A 35 4.54 -9.82 2.46
CA LEU A 35 3.49 -8.83 2.32
C LEU A 35 4.06 -7.43 2.63
N ILE A 36 3.92 -6.51 1.68
CA ILE A 36 4.25 -5.09 1.89
C ILE A 36 2.93 -4.32 1.91
N LEU A 37 2.68 -3.67 3.05
CA LEU A 37 1.51 -2.82 3.28
C LEU A 37 1.97 -1.37 3.46
N GLU A 38 1.68 -0.54 2.47
CA GLU A 38 1.90 0.91 2.54
C GLU A 38 0.64 1.53 3.11
N THR A 39 0.74 2.04 4.34
CA THR A 39 -0.38 2.66 5.02
C THR A 39 -0.69 4.03 4.40
N PRO A 40 -1.97 4.42 4.28
CA PRO A 40 -2.32 5.75 3.80
C PRO A 40 -1.70 6.87 4.64
N GLY A 41 -1.29 7.95 3.99
CA GLY A 41 -0.82 9.15 4.65
C GLY A 41 -1.97 10.03 5.15
N GLY A 42 -1.72 10.84 6.18
CA GLY A 42 -2.65 11.88 6.63
C GLY A 42 -2.70 13.07 5.66
N GLY A 43 -3.84 13.76 5.62
CA GLY A 43 -4.00 15.02 4.89
C GLY A 43 -3.40 16.20 5.66
N ALA A 44 -3.08 17.28 4.93
CA ALA A 44 -2.60 18.53 5.51
C ALA A 44 -3.77 19.43 5.94
N TRP A 45 -3.53 20.29 6.92
CA TRP A 45 -4.47 21.30 7.39
C TRP A 45 -4.24 22.66 6.68
N GLY A 46 -5.25 23.54 6.66
CA GLY A 46 -5.19 24.90 6.06
C GLY A 46 -5.84 25.02 4.67
N ALA A 47 -5.80 26.19 4.04
CA ALA A 47 -6.29 26.40 2.67
C ALA A 47 -5.25 25.91 1.63
N PRO A 48 -5.64 25.47 0.41
CA PRO A 48 -4.69 24.99 -0.61
C PRO A 48 -3.68 26.02 -1.14
N THR A 49 -3.80 27.30 -0.77
CA THR A 49 -2.94 28.37 -1.26
C THR A 49 -2.88 29.49 -0.22
N GLU A 50 -1.85 29.49 0.61
CA GLU A 50 -1.16 30.68 1.14
C GLU A 50 0.32 30.57 0.75
#